data_AF-A0A9E4CKW5-F1
#
_entry.id   AF-A0A9E4CKW5-F1
#
_cell.length_a   1.000
_cell.length_b   1.000
_cell.length_c   1.000
_cell.angle_alpha   90.00
_cell.angle_beta   90.00
_cell.angle_gamma   90.00
#
_symmetry.space_group_name_H-M   'P 1'
#
loop_
_entity.id
_entity.type
_entity.pdbx_description
1 polymer ?
#
loop_
_entity_poly.entity_id
_entity_poly.type
_entity_poly.pdbx_seq_one_letter_code
_entity_poly.pdbx_strand_id
1 'polypeptide(L)'
;MLIALIREVARPDLILLGTLGLLLLPGIITPEEAFAGFSNPAMLTVGALFVVAAGIQNTGALAFADKLLFVRKARLHFVLLRLMLTTASMFEFLNNTTIVEMMITRLQ
;
A
#
# COMPACT_ATOMS: atom_id res chain seq x y z
N MET A 1 13.21 8.60 16.57
CA MET A 1 12.52 7.91 15.46
C MET A 1 12.87 6.42 15.36
N LEU A 2 14.08 6.03 14.96
CA LEU A 2 14.42 4.62 14.64
C LEU A 2 14.13 3.63 15.78
N ILE A 3 14.59 3.92 17.01
CA ILE A 3 14.33 3.06 18.18
C ILE A 3 12.82 2.93 18.44
N ALA A 4 12.05 4.02 18.27
CA ALA A 4 10.61 4.01 18.48
C ALA A 4 9.87 3.18 17.42
N LEU A 5 10.34 3.21 16.17
CA LEU A 5 9.82 2.34 15.10
C LEU A 5 10.14 0.86 15.36
N ILE A 6 11.39 0.55 15.74
CA ILE A 6 11.82 -0.83 16.03
C ILE A 6 11.05 -1.41 17.22
N ARG A 7 10.76 -0.60 18.23
CA ARG A 7 10.00 -1.02 19.42
C ARG A 7 8.48 -0.93 19.24
N GLU A 8 8.00 -0.55 18.05
CA GLU A 8 6.56 -0.36 17.75
C GLU A 8 5.81 0.41 18.84
N VAL A 9 6.45 1.46 19.41
CA VAL A 9 5.95 2.17 20.60
C VAL A 9 4.60 2.85 20.34
N ALA A 10 4.37 3.28 19.09
CA ALA A 10 3.15 3.89 18.62
C ALA A 10 3.02 3.63 17.12
N ARG A 11 1.90 4.07 16.53
CA ARG A 11 1.70 3.99 15.08
C ARG A 11 2.83 4.73 14.34
N PRO A 12 3.34 4.19 13.21
CA PRO A 12 4.43 4.81 12.46
C PRO A 12 4.15 6.27 12.08
N ASP A 13 2.91 6.58 11.70
CA ASP A 13 2.48 7.94 11.36
C ASP A 13 2.71 8.94 12.52
N LEU A 14 2.34 8.56 13.74
CA LEU A 14 2.56 9.39 14.94
C LEU A 14 4.05 9.55 15.26
N ILE A 15 4.85 8.48 15.12
CA ILE A 15 6.29 8.53 15.39
C ILE A 15 7.00 9.46 14.40
N LEU A 16 6.63 9.37 13.11
CA LEU A 16 7.20 10.19 12.04
C LEU A 16 6.80 11.66 12.20
N LEU A 17 5.50 11.95 12.35
CA LEU A 17 5.01 13.33 12.54
C LEU A 17 5.51 13.95 13.83
N GLY A 18 5.56 13.18 14.92
CA GLY A 18 6.11 13.63 16.19
C GLY A 18 7.61 13.94 16.09
N THR A 19 8.38 13.11 15.40
CA THR A 19 9.80 13.40 15.14
C THR A 19 9.96 14.66 14.30
N LEU A 20 9.16 14.83 13.24
CA LEU A 20 9.18 16.02 12.39
C LEU A 20 8.89 17.29 13.20
N GLY A 21 7.86 17.26 14.06
CA GLY A 21 7.53 18.36 14.96
C GLY A 21 8.65 18.67 15.96
N LEU A 22 9.30 17.65 16.52
CA LEU A 22 10.45 17.82 17.42
C LEU A 22 11.67 18.45 16.74
N LEU A 23 11.84 18.27 15.42
CA LEU A 23 12.91 18.92 14.66
C LEU A 23 12.54 20.34 14.22
N LEU A 24 11.25 20.58 13.93
CA LEU A 24 10.76 21.87 13.45
C LEU A 24 10.60 22.90 14.57
N LEU A 25 10.11 22.50 15.76
CA LEU A 25 9.90 23.43 16.90
C LEU A 25 11.17 24.16 17.37
N PRO A 26 12.34 23.51 17.49
CA PRO A 26 13.59 24.17 17.83
C PRO A 26 14.26 24.86 16.64
N GLY A 27 13.70 24.75 15.42
CA GLY A 27 14.26 25.31 14.20
C GLY A 27 15.49 24.55 13.67
N ILE A 28 15.60 23.25 13.95
CA ILE A 28 16.69 22.41 13.40
C ILE A 28 16.52 22.24 11.89
N ILE A 29 15.27 22.21 11.43
CA ILE A 29 14.90 22.18 10.01
C ILE A 29 13.94 23.32 9.70
N THR A 30 13.95 23.81 8.46
CA THR A 30 12.99 24.82 8.00
C THR A 30 11.65 24.17 7.62
N PRO A 31 10.54 24.93 7.55
CA PRO A 31 9.27 24.43 7.03
C PRO A 31 9.40 23.82 5.63
N GLU A 32 10.19 24.45 4.75
CA GLU A 32 10.42 23.95 3.39
C GLU A 32 11.09 22.57 3.39
N GLU A 33 12.08 22.35 4.26
CA GLU A 33 12.73 21.06 4.44
C GLU A 33 11.78 20.01 5.02
N ALA A 34 10.92 20.41 5.95
CA ALA A 34 9.91 19.51 6.52
C ALA A 34 8.88 19.05 5.46
N PHE A 35 8.55 19.92 4.51
CA PHE A 35 7.62 19.59 3.42
C PHE A 35 8.28 18.99 2.18
N ALA A 36 9.62 19.01 2.07
CA ALA A 36 10.35 18.49 0.91
C ALA A 36 10.08 17.00 0.63
N GLY A 37 9.70 16.22 1.65
CA GLY A 37 9.29 14.83 1.48
C GLY A 37 7.96 14.67 0.71
N PHE A 38 7.04 15.63 0.83
CA PHE A 38 5.72 15.58 0.19
C PHE A 38 5.77 15.87 -1.31
N SER A 39 6.77 16.61 -1.78
CA SER A 39 7.02 16.88 -3.19
C SER A 39 7.91 15.83 -3.87
N ASN A 40 8.24 14.74 -3.17
CA ASN A 40 9.07 13.68 -3.73
C ASN A 40 8.30 12.95 -4.86
N PRO A 41 8.90 12.81 -6.07
CA PRO A 41 8.30 12.08 -7.18
C PRO A 41 7.81 10.67 -6.78
N ALA A 42 8.55 9.96 -5.92
CA ALA A 42 8.17 8.64 -5.45
C ALA A 42 6.87 8.68 -4.61
N MET A 43 6.68 9.72 -3.79
CA MET A 43 5.45 9.88 -3.01
C MET A 43 4.24 10.13 -3.93
N LEU A 44 4.43 10.96 -4.96
CA LEU A 44 3.41 11.20 -5.98
C LEU A 44 3.08 9.93 -6.77
N THR A 45 4.08 9.11 -7.12
CA THR A 45 3.86 7.82 -7.79
C THR A 45 3.00 6.89 -6.93
N VAL A 46 3.31 6.75 -5.63
CA VAL A 46 2.50 5.92 -4.73
C VAL A 46 1.05 6.43 -4.66
N GLY A 47 0.85 7.75 -4.59
CA GLY A 47 -0.48 8.37 -4.64
C GLY A 47 -1.24 8.04 -5.93
N ALA A 48 -0.58 8.14 -7.09
CA ALA A 48 -1.17 7.79 -8.38
C ALA A 48 -1.56 6.31 -8.45
N LEU A 49 -0.77 5.41 -7.88
CA LEU A 49 -1.09 3.97 -7.83
C LEU A 49 -2.36 3.69 -7.03
N PHE A 50 -2.63 4.41 -5.95
CA PHE A 50 -3.90 4.29 -5.23
C PHE A 50 -5.10 4.73 -6.08
N VAL A 51 -4.94 5.78 -6.90
CA VAL A 51 -5.99 6.21 -7.85
C VAL A 51 -6.24 5.13 -8.91
N VAL A 52 -5.18 4.56 -9.48
CA VAL A 52 -5.29 3.45 -10.44
C VAL A 52 -5.99 2.25 -9.81
N ALA A 53 -5.61 1.88 -8.59
CA ALA A 53 -6.23 0.79 -7.86
C ALA A 53 -7.70 1.02 -7.57
N ALA A 54 -8.09 2.23 -7.15
CA ALA A 54 -9.48 2.60 -6.99
C ALA A 54 -10.25 2.48 -8.32
N GLY A 55 -9.64 2.87 -9.45
CA GLY A 55 -10.18 2.66 -10.79
C GLY A 55 -10.41 1.19 -11.12
N ILE A 56 -9.44 0.32 -10.84
CA ILE A 56 -9.55 -1.14 -11.04
C ILE A 56 -10.65 -1.75 -10.16
N GLN A 57 -10.79 -1.27 -8.92
CA GLN A 57 -11.85 -1.70 -7.99
C GLN A 57 -13.24 -1.28 -8.49
N ASN A 58 -13.41 -0.03 -8.91
CA ASN A 58 -14.70 0.52 -9.35
C ASN A 58 -15.16 0.05 -10.73
N THR A 59 -14.25 -0.29 -11.63
CA THR A 59 -14.57 -0.80 -12.98
C THR A 59 -15.06 -2.24 -13.00
N GLY A 60 -14.95 -2.96 -11.88
CA GLY A 60 -15.29 -4.38 -11.82
C GLY A 60 -14.28 -5.28 -12.51
N ALA A 61 -13.09 -4.78 -12.89
CA ALA A 61 -12.02 -5.59 -13.45
C ALA A 61 -11.61 -6.75 -12.51
N LEU A 62 -11.73 -6.53 -11.20
CA LEU A 62 -11.51 -7.58 -10.20
C LEU A 62 -12.58 -8.69 -10.19
N ALA A 63 -13.77 -8.46 -10.74
CA ALA A 63 -14.78 -9.50 -10.86
C ALA A 63 -14.34 -10.64 -11.81
N PHE A 64 -13.43 -10.36 -12.75
CA PHE A 64 -12.79 -11.39 -13.57
C PHE A 64 -11.81 -12.25 -12.75
N ALA A 65 -11.07 -11.62 -11.82
CA ALA A 65 -10.21 -12.33 -10.88
C ALA A 65 -11.04 -13.22 -9.94
N ASP A 66 -12.18 -12.75 -9.44
CA ASP A 66 -13.06 -13.54 -8.56
C ASP A 66 -13.54 -14.84 -9.24
N LYS A 67 -13.90 -14.77 -10.52
CA LYS A 67 -14.30 -15.96 -11.31
C LYS A 67 -13.17 -16.97 -11.46
N LEU A 68 -11.92 -16.50 -11.54
CA LEU A 68 -10.74 -17.37 -11.66
C LEU A 68 -10.37 -17.98 -10.30
N LEU A 69 -10.43 -17.19 -9.23
CA LEU A 69 -10.02 -17.56 -7.89
C LEU A 69 -11.01 -18.52 -7.20
N PHE A 70 -12.31 -18.22 -7.26
CA PHE A 70 -13.34 -18.92 -6.48
C PHE A 70 -14.15 -19.92 -7.31
N VAL A 71 -13.45 -20.87 -7.94
CA VAL A 71 -14.14 -21.97 -8.65
C VAL A 71 -14.66 -23.01 -7.65
N ARG A 72 -15.91 -23.42 -7.84
CA ARG A 72 -16.62 -24.38 -6.97
C ARG A 72 -15.82 -25.68 -6.80
N LYS A 73 -15.61 -26.11 -5.56
CA LYS A 73 -14.85 -27.32 -5.14
C LYS A 73 -13.33 -27.31 -5.46
N ALA A 74 -12.71 -26.15 -5.67
CA ALA A 74 -11.25 -26.08 -5.83
C ALA A 74 -10.52 -26.51 -4.54
N ARG A 75 -9.43 -27.27 -4.68
CA ARG A 75 -8.53 -27.59 -3.57
C ARG A 75 -7.69 -26.36 -3.19
N LEU A 76 -7.33 -26.21 -1.92
CA LEU A 76 -6.59 -25.04 -1.40
C LEU A 76 -5.34 -24.70 -2.22
N HIS A 77 -4.54 -25.69 -2.60
CA HIS A 77 -3.33 -25.45 -3.41
C HIS A 77 -3.61 -24.84 -4.78
N PHE A 78 -4.73 -25.20 -5.42
CA PHE A 78 -5.12 -24.59 -6.69
C PHE A 78 -5.60 -23.15 -6.52
N VAL A 79 -6.29 -22.85 -5.43
CA VAL A 79 -6.71 -21.47 -5.11
C VAL A 79 -5.49 -20.58 -4.85
N LEU A 80 -4.54 -21.06 -4.05
CA LEU A 80 -3.28 -20.34 -3.79
C LEU A 80 -2.47 -20.11 -5.07
N LEU A 81 -2.36 -21.11 -5.94
CA LEU A 81 -1.63 -20.98 -7.20
C LEU A 81 -2.28 -19.94 -8.13
N ARG A 82 -3.62 -19.90 -8.19
CA ARG A 82 -4.35 -18.89 -8.98
C ARG A 82 -4.25 -17.50 -8.38
N LEU A 83 -4.24 -17.40 -7.04
CA LEU A 83 -3.98 -16.14 -6.33
C LEU A 83 -2.60 -15.61 -6.71
N MET A 84 -1.56 -16.45 -6.60
CA MET A 84 -0.19 -16.09 -6.98
C MET A 84 -0.10 -15.61 -8.43
N LEU A 85 -0.70 -16.33 -9.38
CA LEU A 85 -0.71 -15.96 -10.80
C LEU A 85 -1.42 -14.62 -11.04
N THR A 86 -2.56 -14.41 -10.40
CA THR A 86 -3.34 -13.17 -10.54
C THR A 86 -2.55 -12.00 -9.96
N THR A 87 -1.98 -12.13 -8.76
CA THR A 87 -1.15 -11.09 -8.15
C THR A 87 0.13 -10.82 -8.95
N ALA A 88 0.75 -11.85 -9.52
CA ALA A 88 1.96 -11.70 -10.34
C ALA A 88 1.67 -10.89 -11.61
N SER A 89 0.52 -11.08 -12.26
CA SER A 89 0.12 -10.27 -13.43
C SER A 89 -0.10 -8.78 -13.10
N MET A 90 -0.39 -8.44 -11.83
CA MET A 90 -0.66 -7.07 -11.40
C MET A 90 0.61 -6.34 -10.91
N PHE A 91 1.69 -7.08 -10.60
CA PHE A 91 2.93 -6.56 -10.01
C PHE A 91 3.67 -5.53 -10.88
N GLU A 92 3.50 -5.59 -12.20
CA GLU A 92 4.14 -4.63 -13.12
C GLU A 92 3.43 -3.26 -13.11
N PHE A 93 2.15 -3.22 -12.74
CA PHE A 93 1.33 -2.01 -12.78
C PHE A 93 1.11 -1.38 -11.41
N LEU A 94 1.15 -2.19 -10.35
CA LEU A 94 0.79 -1.80 -9.00
C LEU A 94 1.91 -2.16 -8.03
N ASN A 95 2.04 -1.38 -6.96
CA ASN A 95 2.95 -1.73 -5.88
C ASN A 95 2.39 -2.89 -5.02
N ASN A 96 3.24 -3.46 -4.18
CA ASN A 96 2.88 -4.57 -3.30
C ASN A 96 1.72 -4.24 -2.34
N THR A 97 1.76 -3.08 -1.70
CA THR A 97 0.76 -2.65 -0.70
C THR A 97 -0.64 -2.60 -1.30
N THR A 98 -0.75 -2.00 -2.48
CA THR A 98 -1.99 -1.83 -3.23
C THR A 98 -2.54 -3.17 -3.71
N ILE A 99 -1.69 -4.08 -4.20
CA ILE A 99 -2.12 -5.42 -4.60
C ILE A 99 -2.70 -6.18 -3.40
N VAL A 100 -2.01 -6.14 -2.25
CA VAL A 100 -2.46 -6.84 -1.04
C VAL A 100 -3.80 -6.28 -0.56
N GLU A 101 -3.98 -4.96 -0.53
CA GLU A 101 -5.24 -4.30 -0.16
C GLU A 101 -6.41 -4.75 -1.07
N MET A 102 -6.18 -4.78 -2.38
CA MET A 102 -7.20 -5.20 -3.35
C MET A 102 -7.58 -6.67 -3.20
N MET A 103 -6.60 -7.54 -2.91
CA MET A 103 -6.83 -8.98 -2.77
C MET A 103 -7.44 -9.36 -1.42
N ILE A 104 -7.03 -8.72 -0.31
CA ILE A 104 -7.56 -9.04 1.02
C ILE A 104 -9.05 -8.71 1.11
N THR A 105 -9.48 -7.61 0.48
CA THR A 105 -10.90 -7.22 0.36
C THR A 105 -11.75 -8.27 -0.37
N ARG A 106 -11.14 -9.15 -1.19
CA ARG A 106 -11.84 -10.25 -1.88
C ARG A 106 -11.83 -11.56 -1.10
N LEU A 107 -10.93 -11.70 -0.13
CA LEU A 107 -10.81 -12.88 0.73
C LEU A 107 -11.62 -12.75 2.03
N GLN A 108 -12.00 -11.53 2.40
CA GLN A 108 -12.90 -11.21 3.52
C GLN A 108 -14.37 -11.28 3.08
#